data_AF-A0A954PCU9-F1
#
_entry.id   AF-A0A954PCU9-F1
#
_cell.length_a   1.000
_cell.length_b   1.000
_cell.length_c   1.000
_cell.angle_alpha   90.00
_cell.angle_beta   90.00
_cell.angle_gamma   90.00
#
_symmetry.space_group_name_H-M   'P 1'
#
loop_
_entity.id
_entity.type
_entity.pdbx_description
1 polymer ?
#
loop_
_entity_poly.entity_id
_entity_poly.type
_entity_poly.pdbx_seq_one_letter_code
_entity_poly.pdbx_strand_id
1 'polypeptide(L)'
;MSSQQRHARLCELFHEHLGSDDGSSSVYVFVPDPPTNEFGSTVDGLQVQALAWGSAGKAAVASDLESAMRLAPAMFELWSDKLFVLRFAETQFNAHALRAAIEHVLSGTPMLDPPNFAMAKFDWGDLVVEEG
;
A
#
# COMPACT_ATOMS: atom_id res chain seq x y z
N MET A 1 10.78 15.38 10.94
CA MET A 1 9.36 15.40 11.38
C MET A 1 9.18 14.59 12.66
N SER A 2 8.38 15.10 13.60
CA SER A 2 7.96 14.34 14.79
C SER A 2 6.99 13.21 14.42
N SER A 3 6.81 12.22 15.30
CA SER A 3 5.84 11.12 15.11
C SER A 3 4.41 11.64 14.89
N GLN A 4 4.03 12.71 15.60
CA GLN A 4 2.72 13.35 15.48
C GLN A 4 2.52 14.05 14.12
N GLN A 5 3.57 14.69 13.59
CA GLN A 5 3.54 15.28 12.24
C GLN A 5 3.44 14.21 11.16
N ARG A 6 4.10 13.05 11.35
CA ARG A 6 3.97 11.91 10.45
C ARG A 6 2.54 11.38 10.45
N HIS A 7 1.96 11.13 11.63
CA HIS A 7 0.59 10.64 11.73
C HIS A 7 -0.44 11.58 11.08
N ALA A 8 -0.38 12.88 11.36
CA ALA A 8 -1.27 13.86 10.73
C ALA A 8 -1.12 13.87 9.19
N ARG A 9 0.13 13.78 8.71
CA ARG A 9 0.42 13.72 7.27
C ARG A 9 -0.05 12.43 6.63
N LEU A 10 0.00 11.31 7.34
CA LEU A 10 -0.56 10.04 6.87
C LEU A 10 -2.07 10.13 6.73
N CYS A 11 -2.76 10.68 7.73
CA CYS A 11 -4.19 10.90 7.63
C CYS A 11 -4.54 11.78 6.43
N GLU A 12 -3.80 12.87 6.20
CA GLU A 12 -3.98 13.73 5.03
C GLU A 12 -3.78 12.97 3.71
N LEU A 13 -2.68 12.26 3.54
CA LEU A 13 -2.36 11.54 2.30
C LEU A 13 -3.36 10.40 2.02
N PHE A 14 -3.84 9.71 3.06
CA PHE A 14 -4.90 8.72 2.92
C PHE A 14 -6.23 9.34 2.51
N HIS A 15 -6.60 10.50 3.04
CA HIS A 15 -7.85 11.17 2.65
C HIS A 15 -7.75 11.87 1.30
N GLU A 16 -6.61 12.46 0.95
CA GLU A 16 -6.44 13.27 -0.27
C GLU A 16 -6.18 12.41 -1.51
N HIS A 17 -5.37 11.35 -1.39
CA HIS A 17 -4.92 10.56 -2.54
C HIS A 17 -5.50 9.15 -2.59
N LEU A 18 -5.85 8.60 -1.44
CA LEU A 18 -6.41 7.23 -1.35
C LEU A 18 -7.89 7.25 -0.92
N GLY A 19 -8.44 8.44 -0.66
CA GLY A 19 -9.72 8.66 -0.04
C GLY A 19 -10.71 9.29 -1.01
N SER A 20 -11.63 8.49 -1.50
CA SER A 20 -12.96 8.97 -1.84
C SER A 20 -13.91 7.89 -1.34
N ASP A 21 -14.49 8.12 -0.15
CA ASP A 21 -15.57 7.30 0.39
C ASP A 21 -16.82 7.55 -0.44
N ASP A 22 -16.84 6.98 -1.64
CA ASP A 22 -17.98 6.96 -2.56
C ASP A 22 -18.89 5.74 -2.28
N GLY A 23 -18.68 5.06 -1.15
CA GLY A 23 -19.37 3.84 -0.78
C GLY A 23 -18.84 2.57 -1.47
N SER A 24 -17.76 2.66 -2.26
CA SER A 24 -17.12 1.49 -2.87
C SER A 24 -16.06 0.88 -1.95
N SER A 25 -16.11 -0.44 -1.79
CA SER A 25 -15.12 -1.16 -0.97
C SER A 25 -13.76 -1.12 -1.65
N SER A 26 -12.72 -0.82 -0.88
CA SER A 26 -11.36 -0.64 -1.37
C SER A 26 -10.38 -1.50 -0.58
N VAL A 27 -9.41 -2.09 -1.28
CA VAL A 27 -8.29 -2.82 -0.68
C VAL A 27 -7.05 -1.93 -0.72
N TYR A 28 -6.30 -1.91 0.39
CA TYR A 28 -5.08 -1.13 0.52
C TYR A 28 -3.87 -2.06 0.63
N VAL A 29 -2.80 -1.73 -0.09
CA VAL A 29 -1.59 -2.55 -0.14
C VAL A 29 -0.37 -1.68 0.15
N PHE A 30 0.41 -2.08 1.16
CA PHE A 30 1.66 -1.44 1.54
C PHE A 30 2.82 -2.22 0.96
N VAL A 31 3.59 -1.61 0.06
CA VAL A 31 4.71 -2.25 -0.64
C VAL A 31 6.02 -1.55 -0.28
N PRO A 32 6.96 -2.25 0.39
CA PRO A 32 8.29 -1.72 0.65
C PRO A 32 9.07 -1.42 -0.63
N ASP A 33 9.77 -0.29 -0.62
CA ASP A 33 10.75 0.06 -1.65
C ASP A 33 12.10 0.42 -0.98
N PRO A 34 13.19 -0.31 -1.24
CA PRO A 34 13.28 -1.49 -2.08
C PRO A 34 12.52 -2.69 -1.48
N PRO A 35 12.16 -3.69 -2.30
CA PRO A 35 11.56 -4.93 -1.81
C PRO A 35 12.47 -5.65 -0.80
N THR A 36 11.87 -6.26 0.23
CA THR A 36 12.61 -6.97 1.28
C THR A 36 12.20 -8.45 1.41
N ASN A 37 13.21 -9.31 1.60
CA ASN A 37 13.03 -10.74 1.89
C ASN A 37 12.61 -11.01 3.35
N GLU A 38 12.88 -10.07 4.26
CA GLU A 38 12.63 -10.20 5.70
C GLU A 38 11.20 -9.79 6.09
N PHE A 39 10.37 -9.38 5.13
CA PHE A 39 9.02 -8.85 5.35
C PHE A 39 8.22 -9.63 6.40
N GLY A 40 8.19 -10.96 6.30
CA GLY A 40 7.40 -11.80 7.19
C GLY A 40 7.84 -11.74 8.65
N SER A 41 9.14 -11.72 8.92
CA SER A 41 9.69 -11.53 10.27
C SER A 41 9.54 -10.09 10.76
N THR A 42 9.61 -9.11 9.85
CA THR A 42 9.50 -7.69 10.19
C THR A 42 8.08 -7.30 10.62
N VAL A 43 7.06 -7.93 10.02
CA VAL A 43 5.65 -7.69 10.37
C VAL A 43 5.08 -8.72 11.35
N ASP A 44 5.91 -9.61 11.89
CA ASP A 44 5.46 -10.60 12.85
C ASP A 44 4.87 -9.90 14.09
N GLY A 45 3.65 -10.30 14.49
CA GLY A 45 2.88 -9.64 15.55
C GLY A 45 2.05 -8.43 15.12
N LEU A 46 2.28 -7.87 13.92
CA LEU A 46 1.31 -6.99 13.26
C LEU A 46 0.30 -7.91 12.58
N GLN A 47 -0.97 -7.88 12.96
CA GLN A 47 -2.02 -8.74 12.38
C GLN A 47 -2.31 -8.36 10.92
N VAL A 48 -1.36 -8.63 10.02
CA VAL A 48 -1.38 -8.24 8.61
C VAL A 48 -1.43 -9.46 7.71
N GLN A 49 -2.16 -9.34 6.60
CA GLN A 49 -2.08 -10.32 5.54
C GLN A 49 -0.89 -9.99 4.64
N ALA A 50 0.14 -10.84 4.67
CA ALA A 50 1.28 -10.72 3.76
C ALA A 50 0.95 -11.38 2.40
N LEU A 51 1.08 -10.61 1.32
CA LEU A 51 0.90 -11.08 -0.05
C LEU A 51 2.23 -11.04 -0.80
N ALA A 52 2.63 -12.16 -1.40
CA ALA A 52 3.80 -12.19 -2.28
C ALA A 52 3.46 -11.57 -3.65
N TRP A 53 4.36 -10.74 -4.18
CA TRP A 53 4.26 -10.20 -5.53
C TRP A 53 5.56 -10.46 -6.29
N GLY A 54 5.44 -11.15 -7.42
CA GLY A 54 6.57 -11.66 -8.20
C GLY A 54 7.55 -12.51 -7.39
N SER A 55 8.82 -12.44 -7.81
CA SER A 55 9.98 -12.84 -7.00
C SER A 55 10.58 -11.64 -6.24
N ALA A 56 9.99 -10.46 -6.38
CA ALA A 56 10.56 -9.20 -5.91
C ALA A 56 10.38 -9.04 -4.41
N GLY A 57 9.21 -9.36 -3.86
CA GLY A 57 9.00 -9.24 -2.42
C GLY A 57 7.59 -9.58 -1.94
N LYS A 58 7.26 -9.05 -0.77
CA LYS A 58 5.95 -9.17 -0.13
C LYS A 58 5.40 -7.79 0.19
N ALA A 59 4.08 -7.71 0.30
CA ALA A 59 3.33 -6.51 0.65
C ALA A 59 2.33 -6.83 1.76
N ALA A 60 1.97 -5.84 2.58
CA ALA A 60 0.91 -5.97 3.56
C ALA A 60 -0.41 -5.53 2.94
N VAL A 61 -1.47 -6.31 3.17
CA VAL A 61 -2.81 -6.06 2.65
C VAL A 61 -3.74 -5.70 3.80
N ALA A 62 -4.55 -4.66 3.58
CA ALA A 62 -5.67 -4.27 4.43
C ALA A 62 -6.95 -4.24 3.59
N SER A 63 -8.01 -4.87 4.11
CA SER A 63 -9.30 -5.02 3.41
C SER A 63 -10.16 -3.76 3.35
N ASP A 64 -9.78 -2.73 4.10
CA ASP A 64 -10.56 -1.52 4.29
C ASP A 64 -9.67 -0.37 4.79
N LEU A 65 -10.19 0.86 4.68
CA LEU A 65 -9.49 2.08 5.06
C LEU A 65 -9.13 2.10 6.54
N GLU A 66 -10.02 1.63 7.41
CA GLU A 66 -9.81 1.66 8.85
C GLU A 66 -8.62 0.78 9.24
N SER A 67 -8.56 -0.44 8.72
CA SER A 67 -7.46 -1.38 8.90
C SER A 67 -6.18 -0.82 8.30
N ALA A 68 -6.24 -0.19 7.12
CA ALA A 68 -5.08 0.44 6.50
C ALA A 68 -4.53 1.58 7.36
N MET A 69 -5.39 2.45 7.89
CA MET A 69 -5.01 3.53 8.79
C MET A 69 -4.42 3.03 10.11
N ARG A 70 -4.93 1.91 10.65
CA ARG A 70 -4.36 1.27 11.85
C ARG A 70 -2.97 0.69 11.59
N LEU A 71 -2.74 0.13 10.42
CA LEU A 71 -1.46 -0.49 10.04
C LEU A 71 -0.41 0.53 9.60
N ALA A 72 -0.85 1.61 8.96
CA ALA A 72 0.00 2.64 8.38
C ALA A 72 1.16 3.04 9.32
N PRO A 73 0.95 3.49 10.57
CA PRO A 73 2.05 3.92 11.44
C PRO A 73 3.17 2.88 11.59
N ALA A 74 2.83 1.60 11.76
CA ALA A 74 3.81 0.53 11.90
C ALA A 74 4.53 0.26 10.57
N MET A 75 3.82 0.24 9.44
CA MET A 75 4.44 0.08 8.11
C MET A 75 5.42 1.22 7.81
N PHE A 76 5.05 2.47 8.15
CA PHE A 76 5.90 3.64 7.93
C PHE A 76 7.11 3.71 8.87
N GLU A 77 7.00 3.15 10.07
CA GLU A 77 8.15 3.02 10.98
C GLU A 77 9.14 1.97 10.47
N LEU A 78 8.64 0.85 9.94
CA LEU A 78 9.45 -0.24 9.41
C LEU A 78 10.16 0.11 8.10
N TRP A 79 9.52 0.90 7.23
CA TRP A 79 10.06 1.31 5.94
C TRP A 79 10.07 2.85 5.81
N SER A 80 10.83 3.49 6.68
CA SER A 80 10.91 4.95 6.77
C SER A 80 11.59 5.63 5.59
N ASP A 81 12.28 4.86 4.74
CA ASP A 81 12.99 5.40 3.59
C ASP A 81 12.05 5.54 2.40
N LYS A 82 11.49 4.43 1.89
CA LYS A 82 10.44 4.45 0.86
C LYS A 82 9.37 3.38 1.04
N LEU A 83 8.12 3.79 0.87
CA LEU A 83 6.95 2.92 0.91
C LEU A 83 5.94 3.34 -0.15
N PHE A 84 5.43 2.39 -0.92
CA PHE A 84 4.25 2.61 -1.76
C PHE A 84 3.00 2.16 -1.02
N VAL A 85 1.93 2.95 -1.15
CA VAL A 85 0.59 2.55 -0.72
C VAL A 85 -0.33 2.58 -1.93
N LEU A 86 -0.88 1.43 -2.27
CA LEU A 86 -1.84 1.26 -3.35
C LEU A 86 -3.23 1.13 -2.75
N ARG A 87 -4.21 1.78 -3.36
CA ARG A 87 -5.64 1.54 -3.14
C ARG A 87 -6.20 0.95 -4.42
N PHE A 88 -6.90 -0.17 -4.32
CA PHE A 88 -7.69 -0.74 -5.42
C PHE A 88 -9.17 -0.60 -5.09
N ALA A 89 -9.92 0.08 -5.94
CA ALA A 89 -11.36 0.31 -5.75
C ALA A 89 -12.14 -0.92 -6.24
N GLU A 90 -12.09 -2.04 -5.51
CA GLU A 90 -12.91 -3.23 -5.76
C GLU A 90 -12.86 -4.25 -4.59
N THR A 91 -14.01 -4.84 -4.25
CA THR A 91 -14.21 -5.69 -3.06
C THR A 91 -13.69 -7.13 -3.19
N GLN A 92 -13.40 -7.61 -4.40
CA GLN A 92 -13.27 -9.06 -4.65
C GLN A 92 -11.97 -9.46 -5.34
N PHE A 93 -10.86 -8.88 -4.91
CA PHE A 93 -9.58 -9.49 -5.22
C PHE A 93 -9.40 -10.78 -4.43
N ASN A 94 -9.30 -11.90 -5.14
CA ASN A 94 -8.56 -13.03 -4.59
C ASN A 94 -7.05 -12.71 -4.62
N ALA A 95 -6.25 -13.47 -3.86
CA ALA A 95 -4.81 -13.24 -3.74
C ALA A 95 -4.07 -13.23 -5.08
N HIS A 96 -4.52 -14.02 -6.07
CA HIS A 96 -3.92 -14.05 -7.40
C HIS A 96 -4.21 -12.78 -8.20
N ALA A 97 -5.46 -12.32 -8.19
CA ALA A 97 -5.86 -11.09 -8.85
C ALA A 97 -5.17 -9.85 -8.24
N LEU A 98 -5.08 -9.79 -6.89
CA LEU A 98 -4.38 -8.71 -6.21
C LEU A 98 -2.88 -8.70 -6.55
N ARG A 99 -2.26 -9.88 -6.59
CA ARG A 99 -0.86 -10.03 -7.00
C ARG A 99 -0.63 -9.50 -8.43
N ALA A 100 -1.48 -9.90 -9.38
CA ALA A 100 -1.38 -9.45 -10.76
C ALA A 100 -1.56 -7.93 -10.86
N ALA A 101 -2.48 -7.34 -10.09
CA ALA A 101 -2.67 -5.90 -10.02
C ALA A 101 -1.44 -5.17 -9.47
N ILE A 102 -0.80 -5.68 -8.40
CA ILE A 102 0.45 -5.11 -7.87
C ILE A 102 1.58 -5.19 -8.91
N GLU A 103 1.74 -6.34 -9.58
CA GLU A 103 2.75 -6.52 -10.63
C GLU A 103 2.48 -5.61 -11.85
N HIS A 104 1.21 -5.35 -12.18
CA HIS A 104 0.83 -4.39 -13.21
C HIS A 104 1.27 -2.98 -12.83
N VAL A 105 0.91 -2.51 -11.63
CA VAL A 105 1.19 -1.14 -11.19
C VAL A 105 2.70 -0.91 -11.02
N LEU A 106 3.42 -1.82 -10.37
CA LEU A 106 4.83 -1.59 -10.01
C LEU A 106 5.83 -1.98 -11.10
N SER A 107 5.51 -2.98 -11.92
CA SER A 107 6.43 -3.51 -12.94
C SER A 107 5.99 -3.19 -14.38
N GLY A 108 4.83 -2.55 -14.55
CA GLY A 108 4.27 -2.26 -15.88
C GLY A 108 3.81 -3.53 -16.63
N THR A 109 3.60 -4.65 -15.93
CA THR A 109 3.18 -5.91 -16.54
C THR A 109 1.79 -5.73 -17.17
N PRO A 110 1.59 -6.00 -18.48
CA PRO A 110 0.29 -5.80 -19.11
C PRO A 110 -0.82 -6.63 -18.44
N MET A 111 -1.95 -5.98 -18.15
CA MET A 111 -3.15 -6.61 -17.60
C MET A 111 -4.34 -6.33 -18.51
N LEU A 112 -5.14 -7.36 -18.82
CA LEU A 112 -6.23 -7.27 -19.79
C LEU A 112 -7.37 -6.36 -19.32
N ASP A 113 -7.58 -6.30 -18.01
CA ASP A 113 -8.61 -5.51 -17.35
C ASP A 113 -8.03 -4.97 -16.02
N PRO A 114 -7.24 -3.88 -16.07
CA PRO A 114 -6.58 -3.35 -14.89
C PRO A 114 -7.63 -2.70 -13.98
N PRO A 115 -7.58 -2.98 -12.67
CA PRO A 115 -8.53 -2.37 -11.76
C PRO A 115 -8.28 -0.88 -11.61
N ASN A 116 -9.32 -0.14 -11.23
CA ASN A 116 -9.14 1.25 -10.83
C ASN A 116 -8.28 1.31 -9.56
N PHE A 117 -7.17 2.04 -9.63
CA PHE A 117 -6.23 2.15 -8.52
C PHE A 117 -5.81 3.59 -8.27
N ALA A 118 -5.41 3.86 -7.04
CA ALA A 118 -4.67 5.06 -6.67
C ALA A 118 -3.37 4.63 -6.00
N MET A 119 -2.29 5.37 -6.24
CA MET A 119 -0.99 5.11 -5.66
C MET A 119 -0.46 6.36 -4.96
N ALA A 120 0.02 6.17 -3.73
CA ALA A 120 0.78 7.17 -3.02
C ALA A 120 2.19 6.62 -2.75
N LYS A 121 3.21 7.35 -3.21
CA LYS A 121 4.60 7.07 -2.89
C LYS A 121 5.04 7.96 -1.74
N PHE A 122 5.58 7.33 -0.71
CA PHE A 122 6.12 8.01 0.45
C PHE A 122 7.64 7.88 0.39
N ASP A 123 8.29 8.90 -0.15
CA ASP A 123 9.75 9.06 -0.14
C ASP A 123 10.04 10.20 0.84
N TRP A 124 10.49 9.87 2.04
CA TRP A 124 10.66 10.86 3.11
C TRP A 124 11.89 11.76 2.90
N GLY A 125 12.55 11.65 1.74
CA GLY A 125 13.55 12.58 1.21
C GLY A 125 12.99 13.72 0.34
N ASP A 126 11.85 13.54 -0.33
CA ASP A 126 11.07 14.55 -1.07
C ASP A 126 9.83 13.82 -1.63
N LEU A 127 8.61 14.26 -1.27
CA LEU A 127 7.36 13.58 -1.64
C LEU A 127 7.08 13.73 -3.15
N VAL A 128 7.01 12.61 -3.88
CA VAL A 128 6.56 12.56 -5.29
C VAL A 128 5.21 11.88 -5.35
N VAL A 129 4.14 12.61 -5.66
CA VAL A 129 2.81 12.05 -5.93
C VAL A 129 2.71 11.83 -7.45
N GLU A 130 2.41 10.60 -7.87
CA GLU A 130 2.16 10.24 -9.27
C GLU A 130 0.68 9.83 -9.40
N GLU A 131 -0.09 10.57 -10.19
CA GLU A 131 -1.46 10.21 -10.58
C GLU A 131 -1.40 9.39 -11.88
N GLY A 132 -2.01 8.21 -11.90
CA GLY A 132 -1.98 7.25 -13.01
C GLY A 132 -3.36 6.75 -13.42
#